data_AF-A0A3M6VW48-F1
#
_entry.id   AF-A0A3M6VW48-F1
#
_cell.length_a   1.000
_cell.length_b   1.000
_cell.length_c   1.000
_cell.angle_alpha   90.00
_cell.angle_beta   90.00
_cell.angle_gamma   90.00
#
_symmetry.space_group_name_H-M   'P 1'
#
loop_
_entity.id
_entity.type
_entity.pdbx_description
1 polymer ?
#
loop_
_entity_poly.entity_id
_entity_poly.type
_entity_poly.pdbx_seq_one_letter_code
_entity_poly.pdbx_strand_id
1 'polypeptide(L)'
;HAFSRKELPAKAKLSPLVSSDSSNWPSEFPKSSQLFISALGTTRGNAGGFENQRKIDYDLNLALAKAAKEAGTKHYVLISSGGANPNSPFGYPKMKGELEEAVKALDFEHCIILRPGLIVGERNESRMAEGVFRKIASAAGCVSNGLKDFWAQDADVIGRAAVKAGMNCLEGKEEEKFRVLGQSDIVRMGRTEWK
;
A
#
# COMPACT_ATOMS: atom_id res chain seq x y z
N HIS A 1 -10.34 0.86 12.96
CA HIS A 1 -11.01 1.84 12.10
C HIS A 1 -10.47 1.74 10.68
N ALA A 2 -11.23 2.15 9.68
CA ALA A 2 -10.78 2.19 8.29
C ALA A 2 -11.26 3.47 7.61
N PHE A 3 -10.32 4.30 7.16
CA PHE A 3 -10.64 5.46 6.33
C PHE A 3 -11.09 4.98 4.95
N SER A 4 -12.27 5.41 4.53
CA SER A 4 -12.81 5.05 3.22
C SER A 4 -13.70 6.16 2.69
N ARG A 5 -13.69 6.35 1.36
CA ARG A 5 -14.63 7.26 0.68
C ARG A 5 -15.98 6.59 0.35
N LYS A 6 -16.06 5.28 0.54
CA LYS A 6 -17.25 4.45 0.27
C LYS A 6 -17.55 3.58 1.49
N GLU A 7 -18.80 3.18 1.65
CA GLU A 7 -19.16 2.20 2.67
C GLU A 7 -18.38 0.89 2.47
N LEU A 8 -18.01 0.29 3.59
CA LEU A 8 -17.40 -1.04 3.58
C LEU A 8 -18.47 -2.10 3.35
N PRO A 9 -18.13 -3.27 2.79
CA PRO A 9 -19.06 -4.38 2.69
C PRO A 9 -19.68 -4.71 4.05
N ALA A 10 -20.96 -5.06 4.08
CA ALA A 10 -21.73 -5.30 5.32
C ALA A 10 -21.13 -6.35 6.28
N LYS A 11 -20.21 -7.20 5.80
CA LYS A 11 -19.52 -8.23 6.59
C LYS A 11 -18.14 -7.78 7.12
N ALA A 12 -17.75 -6.52 6.91
CA ALA A 12 -16.45 -6.03 7.35
C ALA A 12 -16.40 -5.91 8.88
N LYS A 13 -15.35 -6.47 9.50
CA LYS A 13 -15.07 -6.35 10.95
C LYS A 13 -14.45 -5.00 11.34
N LEU A 14 -14.50 -4.01 10.45
CA LEU A 14 -13.82 -2.73 10.59
C LEU A 14 -14.86 -1.62 10.79
N SER A 15 -14.67 -0.78 11.81
CA SER A 15 -15.45 0.45 11.98
C SER A 15 -15.02 1.47 10.92
N PRO A 16 -15.87 1.83 9.95
CA PRO A 16 -15.47 2.74 8.89
C PRO A 16 -15.49 4.19 9.40
N LEU A 17 -14.47 4.96 9.02
CA LEU A 17 -14.47 6.41 9.08
C LEU A 17 -14.76 6.89 7.66
N VAL A 18 -16.04 6.96 7.33
CA VAL A 18 -16.49 7.36 5.99
C VAL A 18 -16.57 8.87 5.92
N SER A 19 -15.66 9.47 5.17
CA SER A 19 -15.80 10.85 4.71
C SER A 19 -15.53 10.89 3.22
N SER A 20 -16.41 11.58 2.49
CA SER A 20 -16.21 11.88 1.07
C SER A 20 -15.02 12.81 0.85
N ASP A 21 -14.71 13.64 1.85
CA ASP A 21 -13.57 14.53 1.86
C ASP A 21 -12.42 13.94 2.68
N SER A 22 -11.39 13.49 1.98
CA SER A 22 -10.21 12.88 2.59
C SER A 22 -9.29 13.89 3.29
N SER A 23 -9.46 15.21 3.10
CA SER A 23 -8.60 16.19 3.79
C SER A 23 -8.82 16.23 5.30
N ASN A 24 -9.99 15.79 5.77
CA ASN A 24 -10.33 15.79 7.20
C ASN A 24 -9.84 14.55 7.94
N TRP A 25 -9.45 13.48 7.22
CA TRP A 25 -9.05 12.22 7.83
C TRP A 25 -7.91 12.32 8.85
N PRO A 26 -6.85 13.14 8.66
CA PRO A 26 -5.82 13.31 9.68
C PRO A 26 -6.36 13.86 11.00
N SER A 27 -7.29 14.82 10.96
CA SER A 27 -7.91 15.39 12.17
C SER A 27 -8.86 14.42 12.88
N GLU A 28 -9.44 13.48 12.13
CA GLU A 28 -10.33 12.44 12.64
C GLU A 28 -9.58 11.16 13.07
N PHE A 29 -8.24 11.20 13.15
CA PHE A 29 -7.48 10.00 13.45
C PHE A 29 -7.83 9.43 14.83
N PRO A 30 -8.22 8.15 14.92
CA PRO A 30 -8.68 7.55 16.16
C PRO A 30 -7.54 7.45 17.17
N LYS A 31 -7.76 8.06 18.34
CA LYS A 31 -6.88 7.94 19.51
C LYS A 31 -6.79 6.47 19.96
N SER A 32 -5.64 6.07 20.51
CA SER A 32 -5.38 4.72 21.03
C SER A 32 -5.24 3.59 19.99
N SER A 33 -5.03 3.92 18.72
CA SER A 33 -4.66 2.91 17.71
C SER A 33 -3.20 2.48 17.92
N GLN A 34 -2.92 1.18 18.06
CA GLN A 34 -1.55 0.69 18.26
C GLN A 34 -0.78 0.51 16.94
N LEU A 35 -1.51 0.22 15.86
CA LEU A 35 -0.99 -0.08 14.52
C LEU A 35 -1.78 0.71 13.47
N PHE A 36 -1.06 1.35 12.54
CA PHE A 36 -1.63 1.97 11.35
C PHE A 36 -1.08 1.30 10.08
N ILE A 37 -1.96 0.79 9.22
CA ILE A 37 -1.61 0.23 7.91
C ILE A 37 -2.11 1.18 6.83
N SER A 38 -1.21 1.76 6.03
CA SER A 38 -1.56 2.59 4.89
C SER A 38 -1.46 1.79 3.58
N ALA A 39 -2.61 1.72 2.89
CA ALA A 39 -2.76 1.15 1.55
C ALA A 39 -3.25 2.22 0.54
N LEU A 40 -3.09 3.50 0.88
CA LEU A 40 -3.60 4.60 0.07
C LEU A 40 -2.75 4.80 -1.19
N GLY A 41 -3.42 4.85 -2.33
CA GLY A 41 -2.80 5.19 -3.60
C GLY A 41 -3.82 5.33 -4.72
N THR A 42 -3.47 6.12 -5.72
CA THR A 42 -4.24 6.32 -6.95
C THR A 42 -3.34 6.27 -8.18
N THR A 43 -3.95 6.25 -9.36
CA THR A 43 -3.21 6.37 -10.63
C THR A 43 -3.26 7.82 -11.11
N ARG A 44 -2.27 8.21 -11.92
CA ARG A 44 -2.26 9.55 -12.56
C ARG A 44 -3.55 9.83 -13.33
N GLY A 45 -4.09 8.82 -14.03
CA GLY A 45 -5.35 8.93 -14.76
C GLY A 45 -6.54 9.18 -13.83
N ASN A 46 -6.70 8.38 -12.79
CA ASN A 46 -7.81 8.52 -11.84
C ASN A 46 -7.72 9.78 -10.99
N ALA A 47 -6.52 10.31 -10.76
CA ALA A 47 -6.33 11.58 -10.10
C ALA A 47 -6.53 12.80 -11.01
N GLY A 48 -6.61 12.61 -12.33
CA GLY A 48 -6.63 13.70 -13.30
C GLY A 48 -5.33 14.50 -13.38
N GLY A 49 -4.18 13.89 -13.08
CA GLY A 49 -2.88 14.55 -13.12
C GLY A 49 -1.88 14.05 -12.07
N PHE A 50 -0.59 14.32 -12.32
CA PHE A 50 0.47 13.88 -11.40
C PHE A 50 0.45 14.68 -10.09
N GLU A 51 0.14 15.98 -10.14
CA GLU A 51 0.02 16.81 -8.94
C GLU A 51 -1.11 16.32 -8.02
N ASN A 52 -2.26 15.97 -8.59
CA ASN A 52 -3.37 15.41 -7.82
C ASN A 52 -3.08 14.00 -7.32
N GLN A 53 -2.32 13.20 -8.08
CA GLN A 53 -1.83 11.92 -7.59
C GLN A 53 -0.93 12.14 -6.37
N ARG A 54 -0.02 13.12 -6.42
CA ARG A 54 0.87 13.45 -5.31
C ARG A 54 0.12 13.87 -4.03
N LYS A 55 -0.96 14.63 -4.17
CA LYS A 55 -1.82 14.99 -3.02
C LYS A 55 -2.34 13.76 -2.25
N ILE A 56 -2.57 12.65 -2.95
CA ILE A 56 -3.10 11.41 -2.35
C ILE A 56 -1.96 10.47 -1.95
N ASP A 57 -1.10 10.15 -2.91
CA ASP A 57 -0.04 9.14 -2.77
C ASP A 57 1.12 9.60 -1.88
N TYR A 58 1.30 10.91 -1.67
CA TYR A 58 2.32 11.46 -0.79
C TYR A 58 1.70 12.31 0.32
N ASP A 59 1.01 13.40 0.00
CA ASP A 59 0.66 14.42 1.00
C ASP A 59 -0.34 13.88 2.03
N LEU A 60 -1.44 13.27 1.58
CA LEU A 60 -2.43 12.64 2.46
C LEU A 60 -1.85 11.45 3.24
N ASN A 61 -1.05 10.62 2.58
CA ASN A 61 -0.37 9.49 3.23
C ASN A 61 0.51 9.96 4.40
N LEU A 62 1.34 10.98 4.16
CA LEU A 62 2.25 11.54 5.16
C LEU A 62 1.47 12.26 6.27
N ALA A 63 0.41 13.00 5.93
CA ALA A 63 -0.45 13.66 6.91
C ALA A 63 -1.11 12.66 7.86
N LEU A 64 -1.61 11.54 7.34
CA LEU A 64 -2.17 10.46 8.17
C LEU A 64 -1.12 9.78 9.03
N ALA A 65 0.09 9.55 8.50
CA ALA A 65 1.17 8.98 9.29
C ALA A 65 1.58 9.91 10.45
N LYS A 66 1.65 11.23 10.21
CA LYS A 66 1.87 12.22 11.28
C LYS A 66 0.76 12.21 12.32
N ALA A 67 -0.50 12.25 11.89
CA ALA A 67 -1.64 12.18 12.79
C ALA A 67 -1.66 10.88 13.60
N ALA A 68 -1.29 9.74 12.99
CA ALA A 68 -1.16 8.47 13.69
C ALA A 68 -0.11 8.54 14.80
N LYS A 69 1.07 9.09 14.50
CA LYS A 69 2.16 9.27 15.46
C LYS A 69 1.74 10.19 16.61
N GLU A 70 1.11 11.32 16.31
CA GLU A 70 0.59 12.29 17.29
C GLU A 70 -0.50 11.68 18.17
N ALA A 71 -1.33 10.80 17.62
CA ALA A 71 -2.36 10.06 18.35
C ALA A 71 -1.81 8.90 19.23
N GLY A 72 -0.48 8.70 19.26
CA GLY A 72 0.18 7.68 20.07
C GLY A 72 0.32 6.32 19.38
N THR A 73 0.10 6.24 18.06
CA THR A 73 0.32 5.01 17.30
C THR A 73 1.79 4.63 17.33
N LYS A 74 2.07 3.38 17.71
CA LYS A 74 3.44 2.87 17.89
C LYS A 74 3.99 2.26 16.62
N HIS A 75 3.17 1.54 15.87
CA HIS A 75 3.60 0.77 14.71
C HIS A 75 2.94 1.28 13.43
N TYR A 76 3.72 1.33 12.36
CA TYR A 76 3.28 1.79 11.06
C TYR A 76 3.67 0.80 9.97
N VAL A 77 2.75 0.52 9.06
CA VAL A 77 2.99 -0.33 7.88
C VAL A 77 2.55 0.45 6.64
N LEU A 78 3.46 0.66 5.69
CA LEU A 78 3.16 1.31 4.41
C LEU A 78 3.23 0.30 3.27
N ILE A 79 2.18 0.21 2.47
CA ILE A 79 2.23 -0.47 1.16
C ILE A 79 2.72 0.55 0.12
N SER A 80 4.00 0.44 -0.24
CA SER A 80 4.66 1.27 -1.24
C SER A 80 4.69 0.56 -2.60
N SER A 81 5.84 0.53 -3.29
CA SER A 81 6.02 -0.09 -4.60
C SER A 81 7.44 -0.63 -4.79
N GLY A 82 7.59 -1.70 -5.56
CA GLY A 82 8.88 -2.35 -5.85
C GLY A 82 9.95 -1.43 -6.42
N GLY A 83 9.55 -0.38 -7.16
CA GLY A 83 10.46 0.58 -7.79
C GLY A 83 10.69 1.86 -6.99
N ALA A 84 10.19 1.99 -5.76
CA ALA A 84 10.31 3.21 -4.97
C ALA A 84 11.78 3.60 -4.77
N ASN A 85 12.13 4.82 -5.20
CA ASN A 85 13.48 5.35 -5.11
C ASN A 85 13.43 6.89 -5.12
N PRO A 86 13.79 7.58 -4.02
CA PRO A 86 13.73 9.05 -3.93
C PRO A 86 14.66 9.76 -4.93
N ASN A 87 15.66 9.05 -5.48
CA ASN A 87 16.59 9.57 -6.47
C ASN A 87 16.20 9.21 -7.92
N SER A 88 15.02 8.63 -8.13
CA SER A 88 14.59 8.25 -9.47
C SER A 88 14.38 9.48 -10.37
N PRO A 89 14.75 9.43 -11.67
CA PRO A 89 14.40 10.47 -12.63
C PRO A 89 12.90 10.46 -12.99
N PHE A 90 12.16 9.41 -12.61
CA PHE A 90 10.74 9.26 -12.92
C PHE A 90 9.86 9.64 -11.73
N GLY A 91 8.79 10.40 -12.00
CA GLY A 91 7.95 11.00 -10.96
C GLY A 91 7.31 10.01 -9.98
N TYR A 92 6.74 8.90 -10.46
CA TYR A 92 6.05 7.94 -9.58
C TYR A 92 7.01 7.18 -8.64
N PRO A 93 8.09 6.52 -9.12
CA PRO A 93 9.12 5.95 -8.27
C PRO A 93 9.74 6.94 -7.28
N LYS A 94 9.99 8.17 -7.76
CA LYS A 94 10.51 9.27 -6.94
C LYS A 94 9.56 9.59 -5.79
N MET A 95 8.30 9.90 -6.08
CA MET A 95 7.27 10.23 -5.10
C MET A 95 7.08 9.11 -4.05
N LYS A 96 7.05 7.84 -4.47
CA LYS A 96 6.95 6.72 -3.52
C LYS A 96 8.19 6.61 -2.63
N GLY A 97 9.39 6.79 -3.20
CA GLY A 97 10.63 6.79 -2.41
C GLY A 97 10.75 7.98 -1.46
N GLU A 98 10.32 9.17 -1.87
CA GLU A 98 10.23 10.35 -1.00
C GLU A 98 9.29 10.08 0.18
N LEU A 99 8.14 9.44 -0.06
CA LEU A 99 7.21 9.09 1.01
C LEU A 99 7.86 8.13 2.02
N GLU A 100 8.58 7.11 1.53
CA GLU A 100 9.26 6.15 2.40
C GLU A 100 10.29 6.82 3.32
N GLU A 101 11.09 7.76 2.80
CA GLU A 101 12.02 8.53 3.63
C GLU A 101 11.27 9.42 4.64
N ALA A 102 10.18 10.06 4.21
CA ALA A 102 9.39 10.94 5.07
C ALA A 102 8.73 10.18 6.24
N VAL A 103 8.17 8.99 6.00
CA VAL A 103 7.55 8.18 7.07
C VAL A 103 8.58 7.50 7.95
N LYS A 104 9.75 7.14 7.41
CA LYS A 104 10.88 6.65 8.21
C LYS A 104 11.33 7.71 9.22
N ALA A 105 11.37 8.98 8.81
CA ALA A 105 11.74 10.10 9.69
C ALA A 105 10.73 10.38 10.82
N LEU A 106 9.50 9.83 10.77
CA LEU A 106 8.52 9.94 11.86
C LEU A 106 8.85 9.05 13.07
N ASP A 107 9.83 8.14 12.91
CA ASP A 107 10.45 7.41 14.01
C ASP A 107 9.45 6.62 14.87
N PHE A 108 8.55 5.88 14.23
CA PHE A 108 7.68 4.89 14.89
C PHE A 108 8.52 3.85 15.66
N GLU A 109 7.91 3.19 16.66
CA GLU A 109 8.56 2.08 17.37
C GLU A 109 8.91 0.96 16.39
N HIS A 110 8.00 0.68 15.45
CA HIS A 110 8.29 -0.11 14.25
C HIS A 110 7.65 0.54 13.02
N CYS A 111 8.42 0.64 11.93
CA CYS A 111 7.99 1.15 10.63
C CYS A 111 8.33 0.12 9.55
N ILE A 112 7.33 -0.52 8.95
CA ILE A 112 7.49 -1.56 7.94
C ILE A 112 7.03 -1.07 6.58
N ILE A 113 7.89 -1.15 5.58
CA ILE A 113 7.59 -0.76 4.21
C ILE A 113 7.47 -2.01 3.35
N LEU A 114 6.29 -2.25 2.77
CA LEU A 114 6.10 -3.30 1.78
C LEU A 114 6.37 -2.72 0.39
N ARG A 115 7.31 -3.32 -0.33
CA ARG A 115 7.60 -3.02 -1.74
C ARG A 115 7.16 -4.20 -2.60
N PRO A 116 5.85 -4.30 -2.93
CA PRO A 116 5.34 -5.37 -3.78
C PRO A 116 6.00 -5.33 -5.15
N GLY A 117 6.02 -6.48 -5.82
CA GLY A 117 6.42 -6.56 -7.23
C GLY A 117 5.52 -5.69 -8.12
N LEU A 118 5.73 -5.74 -9.43
CA LEU A 118 4.86 -5.03 -10.37
C LEU A 118 3.41 -5.51 -10.14
N ILE A 119 2.55 -4.64 -9.59
CA ILE A 119 1.12 -4.92 -9.45
C ILE A 119 0.49 -4.64 -10.83
N VAL A 120 0.56 -5.60 -11.76
CA VAL A 120 -0.30 -5.57 -12.95
C VAL A 120 -1.63 -6.21 -12.57
N GLY A 121 -2.39 -5.49 -11.74
CA GLY A 121 -3.72 -5.90 -11.33
C GLY A 121 -4.76 -5.27 -12.25
N GLU A 122 -5.54 -6.11 -12.91
CA GLU A 122 -6.81 -5.79 -13.58
C GLU A 122 -7.77 -5.09 -12.60
N ARG A 123 -7.58 -3.81 -12.34
CA ARG A 123 -8.61 -2.98 -11.72
C ARG A 123 -9.51 -2.47 -12.83
N ASN A 124 -10.47 -3.30 -13.23
CA ASN A 124 -11.83 -2.92 -13.63
C ASN A 124 -12.03 -1.53 -14.31
N GLU A 125 -11.13 -1.13 -15.21
CA GLU A 125 -11.35 -0.06 -16.19
C GLU A 125 -11.67 -0.75 -17.52
N SER A 126 -12.83 -1.42 -17.53
CA SER A 126 -13.44 -1.87 -18.77
C SER A 126 -13.61 -0.63 -19.65
N ARG A 127 -12.90 -0.60 -20.79
CA ARG A 127 -13.22 0.08 -22.08
C ARG A 127 -11.99 0.54 -22.86
N MET A 128 -10.79 0.62 -22.27
CA MET A 128 -9.56 0.94 -23.03
C MET A 128 -8.58 -0.23 -23.21
N ALA A 129 -8.75 -1.33 -22.49
CA ALA A 129 -7.80 -2.45 -22.49
C ALA A 129 -8.02 -3.50 -23.60
N GLU A 130 -9.21 -3.60 -24.22
CA GLU A 130 -9.51 -4.67 -25.19
C GLU A 130 -8.53 -4.73 -26.37
N GLY A 131 -8.03 -3.58 -26.85
CA GLY A 131 -7.13 -3.53 -28.01
C GLY A 131 -5.68 -3.95 -27.72
N VAL A 132 -5.19 -3.69 -26.50
CA VAL A 132 -3.79 -3.95 -26.11
C VAL A 132 -3.65 -5.35 -25.52
N PHE A 133 -4.65 -5.79 -24.75
CA PHE A 133 -4.68 -7.12 -24.13
C PHE A 133 -4.71 -8.24 -25.18
N ARG A 134 -5.43 -8.04 -26.27
CA ARG A 134 -5.53 -9.04 -27.36
C ARG A 134 -4.20 -9.28 -28.09
N LYS A 135 -3.36 -8.25 -28.21
CA LYS A 135 -2.05 -8.33 -28.88
C LYS A 135 -0.97 -8.96 -28.00
N ILE A 136 -1.04 -8.72 -26.69
CA ILE A 136 -0.08 -9.30 -25.73
C ILE A 136 -0.46 -10.75 -25.41
N ALA A 137 -1.76 -11.06 -25.27
CA ALA A 137 -2.23 -12.42 -25.04
C ALA A 137 -1.91 -13.38 -26.20
N SER A 138 -1.94 -12.91 -27.45
CA SER A 138 -1.51 -13.73 -28.60
C SER A 138 -0.01 -14.00 -28.63
N ALA A 139 0.81 -13.15 -27.99
CA ALA A 139 2.26 -13.30 -27.94
C ALA A 139 2.74 -14.14 -26.73
N ALA A 140 1.98 -14.13 -25.62
CA ALA A 140 2.36 -14.75 -24.35
C ALA A 140 1.91 -16.22 -24.18
N GLY A 141 1.21 -16.80 -25.16
CA GLY A 141 0.68 -18.17 -25.12
C GLY A 141 1.72 -19.30 -25.02
N CYS A 142 3.02 -19.00 -24.93
CA CYS A 142 4.10 -19.98 -24.98
C CYS A 142 5.00 -20.06 -23.72
N VAL A 143 4.71 -19.35 -22.63
CA VAL A 143 5.64 -19.32 -21.47
C VAL A 143 4.99 -19.79 -20.17
N SER A 144 5.69 -20.68 -19.48
CA SER A 144 5.23 -21.56 -18.39
C SER A 144 4.72 -20.85 -17.12
N ASN A 145 4.01 -21.62 -16.28
CA ASN A 145 3.37 -21.18 -15.03
C ASN A 145 4.32 -20.45 -14.02
N GLY A 146 5.64 -20.56 -14.14
CA GLY A 146 6.60 -19.85 -13.27
C GLY A 146 6.71 -18.35 -13.53
N LEU A 147 6.31 -17.86 -14.71
CA LEU A 147 6.30 -16.42 -15.02
C LEU A 147 5.07 -15.70 -14.45
N LYS A 148 4.01 -16.44 -14.07
CA LYS A 148 2.77 -15.86 -13.52
C LYS A 148 2.99 -15.23 -12.13
N ASP A 149 3.93 -15.77 -11.34
CA ASP A 149 4.31 -15.21 -10.04
C ASP A 149 5.06 -13.87 -10.12
N PHE A 150 5.52 -13.48 -11.31
CA PHE A 150 6.21 -12.20 -11.55
C PHE A 150 5.25 -11.03 -11.82
N TRP A 151 3.99 -11.30 -12.20
CA TRP A 151 3.15 -10.30 -12.88
C TRP A 151 1.94 -9.77 -12.09
N ALA A 152 1.46 -10.51 -11.10
CA ALA A 152 0.35 -10.05 -10.28
C ALA A 152 0.45 -10.65 -8.87
N GLN A 153 0.97 -9.87 -7.92
CA GLN A 153 0.65 -10.19 -6.53
C GLN A 153 -0.82 -9.84 -6.30
N ASP A 154 -1.62 -10.84 -5.97
CA ASP A 154 -3.01 -10.64 -5.56
C ASP A 154 -3.06 -9.61 -4.43
N ALA A 155 -4.01 -8.67 -4.51
CA ALA A 155 -4.23 -7.67 -3.46
C ALA A 155 -4.41 -8.34 -2.09
N ASP A 156 -4.99 -9.55 -2.08
CA ASP A 156 -5.13 -10.39 -0.89
C ASP A 156 -3.78 -10.80 -0.29
N VAL A 157 -2.79 -11.18 -1.11
CA VAL A 157 -1.45 -11.58 -0.64
C VAL A 157 -0.73 -10.40 -0.01
N ILE A 158 -0.79 -9.24 -0.67
CA ILE A 158 -0.18 -8.00 -0.13
C ILE A 158 -0.89 -7.61 1.17
N GLY A 159 -2.22 -7.66 1.20
CA GLY A 159 -3.02 -7.35 2.39
C GLY A 159 -2.71 -8.27 3.56
N ARG A 160 -2.63 -9.58 3.31
CA ARG A 160 -2.22 -10.59 4.29
C ARG A 160 -0.81 -10.35 4.81
N ALA A 161 0.15 -10.07 3.93
CA ALA A 161 1.51 -9.75 4.34
C ALA A 161 1.55 -8.48 5.20
N ALA A 162 0.81 -7.42 4.84
CA ALA A 162 0.74 -6.18 5.61
C ALA A 162 0.15 -6.39 7.01
N VAL A 163 -0.96 -7.14 7.11
CA VAL A 163 -1.57 -7.49 8.39
C VAL A 163 -0.61 -8.33 9.23
N LYS A 164 0.00 -9.36 8.63
CA LYS A 164 0.94 -10.23 9.34
C LYS A 164 2.16 -9.46 9.86
N ALA A 165 2.73 -8.57 9.04
CA ALA A 165 3.84 -7.71 9.46
C ALA A 165 3.45 -6.81 10.64
N GLY A 166 2.29 -6.15 10.57
CA GLY A 166 1.80 -5.33 11.67
C GLY A 166 1.51 -6.12 12.95
N MET A 167 0.98 -7.34 12.84
CA MET A 167 0.77 -8.23 13.98
C MET A 167 2.09 -8.67 14.62
N ASN A 168 3.13 -8.96 13.83
CA ASN A 168 4.45 -9.28 14.38
C ASN A 168 5.00 -8.13 15.23
N CYS A 169 4.79 -6.87 14.84
CA CYS A 169 5.17 -5.71 15.67
C CYS A 169 4.38 -5.68 17.00
N LEU A 170 3.06 -5.89 16.95
CA LEU A 170 2.21 -5.91 18.15
C LEU A 170 2.55 -7.06 19.12
N GLU A 171 2.99 -8.19 18.57
CA GLU A 171 3.38 -9.39 19.33
C GLU A 171 4.84 -9.34 19.82
N GLY A 172 5.58 -8.26 19.55
CA GLY A 172 6.99 -8.13 19.93
C GLY A 172 7.93 -9.09 19.19
N LYS A 173 7.53 -9.57 18.00
CA LYS A 173 8.33 -10.46 17.14
C LYS A 173 9.18 -9.71 16.12
N GLU A 174 8.99 -8.40 16.00
CA GLU A 174 9.80 -7.53 15.16
C GLU A 174 10.83 -6.83 16.04
N GLU A 175 12.11 -6.94 15.69
CA GLU A 175 13.22 -6.33 16.43
C GLU A 175 13.70 -5.04 15.76
N GLU A 176 13.54 -4.96 14.43
CA GLU A 176 13.99 -3.82 13.64
C GLU A 176 13.00 -2.66 13.75
N LYS A 177 13.50 -1.48 14.12
CA LYS A 177 12.71 -0.24 14.13
C LYS A 177 12.20 0.14 12.73
N PHE A 178 12.99 -0.15 11.69
CA PHE A 178 12.64 0.11 10.31
C PHE A 178 13.02 -1.08 9.43
N ARG A 179 12.06 -1.60 8.67
CA ARG A 179 12.26 -2.76 7.81
C ARG A 179 11.57 -2.60 6.46
N VAL A 180 12.23 -3.04 5.39
CA VAL A 180 11.67 -3.07 4.04
C VAL A 180 11.44 -4.53 3.63
N LEU A 181 10.20 -4.87 3.28
CA LEU A 181 9.80 -6.19 2.80
C LEU A 181 9.67 -6.17 1.28
N GLY A 182 10.50 -6.95 0.60
CA GLY A 182 10.44 -7.11 -0.85
C GLY A 182 9.37 -8.09 -1.31
N GLN A 183 9.28 -8.29 -2.62
CA GLN A 183 8.31 -9.20 -3.23
C GLN A 183 8.34 -10.63 -2.63
N SER A 184 9.54 -11.20 -2.43
CA SER A 184 9.71 -12.55 -1.87
C SER A 184 9.16 -12.67 -0.44
N ASP A 185 9.41 -11.67 0.41
CA ASP A 185 8.86 -11.63 1.77
C ASP A 185 7.35 -11.50 1.76
N ILE A 186 6.81 -10.64 0.89
CA ILE A 186 5.36 -10.45 0.74
C ILE A 186 4.69 -11.76 0.31
N VAL A 187 5.26 -12.49 -0.67
CA VAL A 187 4.73 -13.80 -1.07
C VAL A 187 4.80 -14.78 0.10
N ARG A 188 5.94 -14.90 0.77
CA ARG A 188 6.14 -15.83 1.88
C ARG A 188 5.14 -15.57 3.01
N MET A 189 5.02 -14.32 3.43
CA MET A 189 4.14 -13.93 4.55
C MET A 189 2.65 -14.00 4.18
N GLY A 190 2.28 -13.62 2.96
CA GLY A 190 0.89 -13.53 2.53
C GLY A 190 0.31 -14.83 1.96
N ARG A 191 1.14 -15.73 1.42
CA ARG A 191 0.72 -17.05 0.88
C ARG A 191 1.11 -18.20 1.79
N THR A 192 2.41 -18.34 2.08
CA THR A 192 2.94 -19.56 2.70
C THR A 192 2.73 -19.61 4.20
N GLU A 193 2.95 -18.48 4.87
CA GLU A 193 2.89 -18.42 6.32
C GLU A 193 1.60 -17.78 6.87
N TRP A 194 0.63 -17.52 5.99
CA TRP A 194 -0.68 -17.00 6.39
C TRP A 194 -1.54 -18.15 6.90
N LYS A 195 -2.00 -18.06 8.15
CA LYS A 195 -2.86 -19.06 8.81
C LYS A 195 -4.19 -18.43 9.19
#